data_AF-A0A2A3C6I0-F1
#
_entry.id   AF-A0A2A3C6I0-F1
#
_cell.length_a   1.000
_cell.length_b   1.000
_cell.length_c   1.000
_cell.angle_alpha   90.00
_cell.angle_beta   90.00
_cell.angle_gamma   90.00
#
_symmetry.space_group_name_H-M   'P 1'
#
loop_
_entity.id
_entity.type
_entity.pdbx_description
1 polymer ?
#
loop_
_entity_poly.entity_id
_entity_poly.type
_entity_poly.pdbx_seq_one_letter_code
_entity_poly.pdbx_strand_id
1 'polypeptide(L)' 'MKGEETEVNHIVETQNLSPAQARELVRRYGNDWRKIEEAAKTYKDDS' A
#
# COMPACT_ATOMS: atom_id res chain seq x y z
N MET A 1 7.47 13.50 2.48
CA MET A 1 8.89 13.24 2.11
C MET A 1 8.88 12.52 0.77
N LYS A 2 9.83 12.78 -0.14
CA LYS A 2 9.82 12.22 -1.50
C LYS A 2 9.71 10.67 -1.56
N GLY A 3 10.17 9.95 -0.53
CA GLY A 3 10.08 8.48 -0.48
C GLY A 3 8.66 7.94 -0.25
N GLU A 4 7.85 8.61 0.57
CA GLU A 4 6.49 8.14 0.88
C GLU A 4 5.60 8.15 -0.36
N GLU A 5 5.69 9.20 -1.20
CA GLU A 5 4.92 9.28 -2.45
C GLU A 5 5.37 8.22 -3.47
N THR A 6 6.65 7.89 -3.52
CA THR A 6 7.16 6.82 -4.39
C THR A 6 6.60 5.45 -3.98
N GLU A 7 6.57 5.15 -2.68
CA GLU A 7 6.01 3.89 -2.18
C GLU A 7 4.50 3.81 -2.39
N VAL A 8 3.78 4.90 -2.14
CA VAL A 8 2.33 4.98 -2.39
C VAL A 8 2.01 4.68 -3.85
N ASN A 9 2.72 5.32 -4.78
CA ASN A 9 2.50 5.08 -6.21
C ASN A 9 2.79 3.61 -6.58
N HIS A 10 3.88 3.03 -6.07
CA HIS A 10 4.21 1.63 -6.30
C HIS A 10 3.10 0.69 -5.82
N ILE A 11 2.52 0.94 -4.64
CA ILE A 11 1.43 0.11 -4.10
C ILE A 11 0.17 0.26 -4.97
N VAL A 12 -0.19 1.48 -5.39
CA VAL A 12 -1.34 1.71 -6.26
C VAL A 12 -1.20 0.91 -7.56
N GLU A 13 -0.02 0.97 -8.19
CA GLU A 13 0.25 0.28 -9.46
C GLU A 13 0.31 -1.25 -9.32
N THR A 14 0.95 -1.77 -8.27
CA THR A 14 1.17 -3.22 -8.11
C THR A 14 0.02 -3.95 -7.43
N GLN A 15 -0.65 -3.30 -6.48
CA GLN A 15 -1.71 -3.90 -5.68
C GLN A 15 -3.11 -3.51 -6.15
N ASN A 16 -3.24 -2.58 -7.10
CA ASN A 16 -4.52 -2.06 -7.59
C ASN A 16 -5.40 -1.50 -6.45
N LEU A 17 -4.78 -0.74 -5.55
CA LEU A 17 -5.44 -0.08 -4.43
C LEU A 17 -5.65 1.41 -4.71
N SER A 18 -6.60 2.03 -4.01
CA SER A 18 -6.74 3.48 -4.05
C SER A 18 -5.54 4.18 -3.37
N PRO A 19 -5.16 5.40 -3.80
CA PRO A 19 -4.06 6.13 -3.18
C PRO A 19 -4.20 6.33 -1.66
N ALA A 20 -5.43 6.42 -1.15
CA ALA A 20 -5.70 6.51 0.28
C ALA A 20 -5.37 5.21 1.03
N GLN A 21 -5.77 4.06 0.49
CA GLN A 21 -5.44 2.74 1.05
C GLN A 21 -3.92 2.51 1.01
N ALA A 22 -3.27 2.84 -0.12
CA ALA A 22 -1.82 2.76 -0.25
C ALA A 22 -1.08 3.65 0.78
N ARG A 23 -1.54 4.89 1.00
CA ARG A 23 -1.00 5.78 2.05
C ARG A 23 -1.16 5.20 3.45
N GLU A 24 -2.28 4.57 3.74
CA GLU A 24 -2.47 3.90 5.03
C GLU A 24 -1.48 2.76 5.22
N LEU A 25 -1.25 1.94 4.18
CA LEU A 25 -0.30 0.83 4.22
C LEU A 25 1.14 1.32 4.44
N VAL A 26 1.60 2.35 3.71
CA VAL A 26 2.94 2.93 3.92
C VAL A 26 3.07 3.54 5.31
N ARG A 27 2.03 4.21 5.84
CA ARG A 27 2.07 4.75 7.20
C ARG A 27 2.12 3.67 8.28
N ARG A 28 1.43 2.54 8.07
CA ARG A 28 1.34 1.46 9.05
C ARG A 28 2.56 0.55 9.04
N TYR A 29 3.16 0.33 7.87
CA TYR A 29 4.22 -0.68 7.68
C TYR A 29 5.54 -0.10 7.19
N GLY A 30 5.60 1.18 6.79
CA GLY A 30 6.79 1.76 6.15
C GLY A 30 7.16 0.95 4.90
N ASN A 31 8.44 0.58 4.80
CA ASN A 31 8.97 -0.24 3.69
C ASN A 31 8.84 -1.76 3.91
N ASP A 32 8.08 -2.25 4.90
CA ASP A 32 7.83 -3.69 5.08
C ASP A 32 6.89 -4.23 3.96
N TRP A 33 7.45 -4.42 2.77
CA TRP A 33 6.71 -4.84 1.58
C TRP A 33 5.90 -6.12 1.79
N ARG A 34 6.46 -7.09 2.50
CA ARG A 34 5.77 -8.34 2.80
C ARG A 34 4.47 -8.11 3.61
N LYS A 35 4.47 -7.17 4.57
CA LYS A 35 3.26 -6.85 5.33
C LYS A 35 2.26 -6.04 4.51
N ILE A 36 2.75 -5.16 3.64
CA ILE A 36 1.94 -4.39 2.70
C ILE A 36 1.19 -5.34 1.76
N GLU A 37 1.86 -6.34 1.18
CA GLU A 37 1.23 -7.32 0.29
C GLU A 37 0.17 -8.17 1.02
N GLU A 38 0.46 -8.62 2.24
CA GLU A 38 -0.51 -9.37 3.04
C GLU A 38 -1.74 -8.52 3.40
N ALA A 39 -1.54 -7.26 3.81
CA ALA A 39 -2.64 -6.34 4.11
C ALA A 39 -3.39 -5.88 2.85
N ALA A 40 -2.73 -5.80 1.69
CA ALA A 40 -3.38 -5.48 0.44
C ALA A 40 -4.39 -6.56 0.00
N LYS A 41 -4.15 -7.84 0.36
CA LYS A 41 -5.08 -8.94 0.08
C LYS A 41 -6.41 -8.77 0.81
N THR A 42 -6.40 -8.26 2.04
CA THR A 42 -7.63 -8.08 2.82
C THR A 42 -8.56 -7.03 2.22
N TYR A 43 -8.02 -6.00 1.56
CA TYR A 43 -8.82 -5.01 0.84
C TYR A 43 -9.51 -5.56 -0.42
N LYS A 44 -8.96 -6.62 -1.02
CA LYS A 44 -9.52 -7.26 -2.20
C LYS A 44 -10.61 -8.29 -1.86
N ASP A 45 -10.54 -8.86 -0.66
CA ASP A 45 -11.51 -9.85 -0.17
C ASP A 45 -12.81 -9.18 0.31
N ASP A 46 -12.72 -7.92 0.74
CA ASP A 46 -13.85 -7.11 1.23
C ASP A 46 -14.66 -6.41 0.11
N SER A 47 -14.31 -6.62 -1.17
CA SER A 47 -14.80 -5.83 -2.31
C SER A 47 -15.49 -6.64 -3.42
#